data_AF-A0A6L8MHU5-F1
#
_entry.id   AF-A0A6L8MHU5-F1
#
_cell.length_a   1.000
_cell.length_b   1.000
_cell.length_c   1.000
_cell.angle_alpha   90.00
_cell.angle_beta   90.00
_cell.angle_gamma   90.00
#
_symmetry.space_group_name_H-M   'P 1'
#
loop_
_entity.id
_entity.type
_entity.pdbx_description
1 polymer ?
#
loop_
_entity_poly.entity_id
_entity_poly.type
_entity_poly.pdbx_seq_one_letter_code
_entity_poly.pdbx_strand_id
1 'polypeptide(L)'
;MERFITLACLFIVFAIGFLNLLSKLKKIRKKVDFANEFIENLFQYVGSHGRDGEAYTWLIHRSSKMQSQMGSMGRLASFSPPYSRVRYENYEIIVNLLPSLRQSFVDRISVSDTLSDSYAATIHESILRYIGILDDNSESISEKIRNPFIWFTTGVSILFILPVQILSWFGIIGKSVLIFLTSSYIFRLIVGISSLIGFFSAIVGLVTGWDQFMALMKPIVSKII
;
A
#
# COMPACT_ATOMS: atom_id res chain seq x y z
N MET A 1 18.97 29.37 -21.01
CA MET A 1 17.88 29.19 -20.03
C MET A 1 17.05 27.94 -20.32
N GLU A 2 16.67 27.68 -21.57
CA GLU A 2 15.84 26.52 -21.96
C GLU A 2 16.37 25.15 -21.49
N ARG A 3 17.69 24.93 -21.49
CA ARG A 3 18.28 23.66 -21.03
C ARG A 3 18.26 23.45 -19.53
N PHE A 4 18.43 24.53 -18.76
CA PHE A 4 18.24 24.48 -17.32
C PHE A 4 16.78 24.13 -16.99
N ILE A 5 15.85 24.62 -17.80
CA ILE A 5 14.42 24.25 -17.71
C ILE A 5 14.25 22.77 -18.06
N THR A 6 14.86 22.25 -19.13
CA THR A 6 14.79 20.82 -19.49
C THR A 6 15.35 19.90 -18.39
N LEU A 7 16.52 20.25 -17.84
CA LEU A 7 17.14 19.49 -16.73
C LEU A 7 16.29 19.56 -15.46
N ALA A 8 15.74 20.74 -15.13
CA ALA A 8 14.86 20.91 -13.99
C ALA A 8 13.57 20.09 -14.16
N CYS A 9 12.94 20.12 -15.34
CA CYS A 9 11.77 19.32 -15.65
C CYS A 9 12.06 17.81 -15.49
N LEU A 10 13.17 17.34 -16.03
CA LEU A 10 13.56 15.92 -15.92
C LEU A 10 13.79 15.54 -14.45
N PHE A 11 14.53 16.36 -13.70
CA PHE A 11 14.74 16.14 -12.28
C PHE A 11 13.42 16.09 -11.49
N ILE A 12 12.47 16.99 -11.77
CA ILE A 12 11.15 17.00 -11.13
C ILE A 12 10.41 15.69 -11.40
N VAL A 13 10.43 15.17 -12.63
CA VAL A 13 9.78 13.89 -12.97
C VAL A 13 10.38 12.73 -12.16
N PHE A 14 11.70 12.66 -12.07
CA PHE A 14 12.38 11.65 -11.24
C PHE A 14 12.01 11.81 -9.76
N ALA A 15 12.04 13.04 -9.24
CA ALA A 15 11.71 13.34 -7.84
C ALA A 15 10.27 12.94 -7.50
N ILE A 16 9.30 13.26 -8.36
CA ILE A 16 7.90 12.87 -8.18
C ILE A 16 7.76 11.35 -8.10
N GLY A 17 8.41 10.62 -9.01
CA GLY A 17 8.37 9.17 -9.02
C GLY A 17 8.98 8.55 -7.76
N PHE A 18 10.15 9.04 -7.35
CA PHE A 18 10.83 8.61 -6.13
C PHE A 18 10.01 8.87 -4.86
N LEU A 19 9.49 10.11 -4.70
CA LEU A 19 8.66 10.49 -3.55
C LEU A 19 7.37 9.66 -3.46
N ASN A 20 6.78 9.30 -4.60
CA ASN A 20 5.62 8.43 -4.64
C ASN A 20 5.95 7.01 -4.13
N LEU A 21 7.08 6.44 -4.54
CA LEU A 21 7.52 5.12 -4.05
C LEU A 21 7.79 5.14 -2.53
N LEU A 22 8.47 6.17 -2.03
CA LEU A 22 8.68 6.36 -0.59
C LEU A 22 7.36 6.50 0.18
N SER A 23 6.41 7.25 -0.38
CA SER A 23 5.08 7.43 0.22
C SER A 23 4.30 6.12 0.29
N LYS A 24 4.42 5.24 -0.73
CA LYS A 24 3.82 3.90 -0.70
C LYS A 24 4.43 3.02 0.38
N LEU A 25 5.77 3.00 0.49
CA LEU A 25 6.47 2.23 1.51
C LEU A 25 6.08 2.70 2.93
N LYS A 26 6.04 4.02 3.16
CA LYS A 26 5.58 4.60 4.43
C LYS A 26 4.14 4.20 4.78
N LYS A 27 3.24 4.14 3.78
CA LYS A 27 1.85 3.68 3.98
C LYS A 27 1.78 2.21 4.36
N ILE A 28 2.61 1.36 3.77
CA ILE A 28 2.69 -0.07 4.12
C ILE A 28 3.17 -0.23 5.56
N ARG A 29 4.27 0.44 5.94
CA ARG A 29 4.79 0.38 7.32
C ARG A 29 3.72 0.77 8.35
N LYS A 30 2.99 1.87 8.11
CA LYS A 30 1.86 2.27 8.98
C LYS A 30 0.76 1.20 9.14
N LYS A 31 0.53 0.37 8.12
CA LYS A 31 -0.43 -0.73 8.20
C LYS A 31 0.12 -1.90 9.01
N VAL A 32 1.40 -2.22 8.83
CA VAL A 32 2.11 -3.24 9.63
C VAL A 32 2.11 -2.84 11.10
N ASP A 33 2.50 -1.59 11.42
CA ASP A 33 2.53 -1.08 12.78
C ASP A 33 1.15 -1.20 13.45
N PHE A 34 0.09 -0.82 12.74
CA PHE A 34 -1.29 -0.93 13.22
C PHE A 34 -1.74 -2.39 13.40
N ALA A 35 -1.35 -3.29 12.51
CA ALA A 35 -1.67 -4.71 12.63
C ALA A 35 -0.96 -5.37 13.82
N ASN A 36 0.29 -5.00 14.08
CA ASN A 36 1.04 -5.46 15.25
C ASN A 36 0.42 -4.94 16.56
N GLU A 37 0.07 -3.65 16.62
CA GLU A 37 -0.66 -3.07 17.77
C GLU A 37 -1.99 -3.81 18.02
N PHE A 38 -2.67 -4.23 16.94
CA PHE A 38 -3.90 -5.00 17.05
C PHE A 38 -3.68 -6.41 17.64
N ILE A 39 -2.62 -7.10 17.22
CA ILE A 39 -2.23 -8.40 17.76
C ILE A 39 -1.84 -8.29 19.24
N GLU A 40 -1.11 -7.24 19.62
CA GLU A 40 -0.72 -7.01 21.01
C GLU A 40 -1.94 -6.86 21.93
N ASN A 41 -2.91 -6.02 21.54
CA ASN A 41 -4.17 -5.88 22.27
C ASN A 41 -4.99 -7.19 22.30
N LEU A 42 -4.94 -7.98 21.22
CA LEU A 42 -5.58 -9.30 21.17
C LEU A 42 -4.95 -10.26 22.20
N PHE A 43 -3.63 -10.33 22.26
CA PHE A 43 -2.93 -11.18 23.22
C PHE A 43 -3.12 -10.73 24.65
N GLN A 44 -3.15 -9.41 24.92
CA GLN A 44 -3.49 -8.89 26.23
C GLN A 44 -4.91 -9.33 26.65
N TYR A 45 -5.89 -9.19 25.76
CA TYR A 45 -7.26 -9.60 26.01
C TYR A 45 -7.39 -11.11 26.25
N VAL A 46 -6.79 -11.94 25.39
CA VAL A 46 -6.81 -13.41 25.51
C VAL A 46 -6.06 -13.87 26.76
N GLY A 47 -4.88 -13.33 27.03
CA GLY A 47 -4.09 -13.64 28.23
C GLY A 47 -4.82 -13.29 29.53
N SER A 48 -5.64 -12.24 29.52
CA SER A 48 -6.53 -11.89 30.63
C SER A 48 -7.76 -12.82 30.78
N HIS A 49 -7.92 -13.81 29.91
CA HIS A 49 -9.09 -14.69 29.81
C HIS A 49 -10.40 -13.88 29.66
N GLY A 50 -10.37 -12.87 28.80
CA GLY A 50 -11.53 -12.02 28.52
C GLY A 50 -11.87 -10.99 29.61
N ARG A 51 -11.02 -10.81 30.62
CA ARG A 51 -11.28 -9.90 31.75
C ARG A 51 -10.84 -8.46 31.50
N ASP A 52 -9.92 -8.25 30.57
CA ASP A 52 -9.43 -6.92 30.21
C ASP A 52 -10.44 -6.21 29.31
N GLY A 53 -11.32 -5.43 29.95
CA GLY A 53 -12.33 -4.64 29.24
C GLY A 53 -11.74 -3.51 28.41
N GLU A 54 -10.56 -2.99 28.75
CA GLU A 54 -9.92 -1.90 28.00
C GLU A 54 -9.36 -2.43 26.67
N ALA A 55 -8.62 -3.54 26.72
CA ALA A 55 -8.11 -4.22 25.54
C ALA A 55 -9.25 -4.63 24.60
N TYR A 56 -10.33 -5.20 25.13
CA TYR A 56 -11.52 -5.52 24.32
C TYR A 56 -12.17 -4.29 23.69
N THR A 57 -12.33 -3.22 24.47
CA THR A 57 -12.92 -1.96 23.97
C THR A 57 -12.07 -1.39 22.85
N TRP A 58 -10.75 -1.43 22.99
CA TRP A 58 -9.82 -1.01 21.95
C TRP A 58 -10.01 -1.86 20.68
N LEU A 59 -10.03 -3.19 20.81
CA LEU A 59 -10.20 -4.12 19.68
C LEU A 59 -11.51 -3.90 18.93
N ILE A 60 -12.63 -3.79 19.65
CA ILE A 60 -13.95 -3.54 19.04
C ILE A 60 -13.96 -2.20 18.32
N HIS A 61 -13.44 -1.14 18.95
CA HIS A 61 -13.42 0.20 18.33
C HIS A 61 -12.59 0.25 17.05
N ARG A 62 -11.54 -0.57 16.94
CA ARG A 62 -10.66 -0.64 15.75
C ARG A 62 -11.02 -1.78 14.78
N SER A 63 -11.97 -2.64 15.11
CA SER A 63 -12.31 -3.85 14.35
C SER A 63 -12.65 -3.56 12.89
N SER A 64 -13.51 -2.58 12.62
CA SER A 64 -13.89 -2.19 11.26
C SER A 64 -12.71 -1.65 10.46
N LYS A 65 -11.78 -0.93 11.10
CA LYS A 65 -10.57 -0.42 10.46
C LYS A 65 -9.64 -1.58 10.07
N MET A 66 -9.43 -2.53 10.97
CA MET A 66 -8.60 -3.72 10.69
C MET A 66 -9.21 -4.57 9.58
N GLN A 67 -10.51 -4.87 9.67
CA GLN A 67 -11.25 -5.59 8.63
C GLN A 67 -11.14 -4.91 7.27
N SER A 68 -11.31 -3.59 7.22
CA SER A 68 -11.18 -2.79 6.00
C SER A 68 -9.75 -2.82 5.43
N GLN A 69 -8.73 -2.76 6.29
CA GLN A 69 -7.33 -2.83 5.87
C GLN A 69 -6.94 -4.18 5.28
N MET A 70 -7.49 -5.28 5.82
CA MET A 70 -7.31 -6.63 5.30
C MET A 70 -8.08 -6.84 4.00
N GLY A 71 -9.23 -6.17 3.83
CA GLY A 71 -10.04 -6.28 2.62
C GLY A 71 -10.45 -7.73 2.35
N SER A 72 -10.15 -8.23 1.15
CA SER A 72 -10.43 -9.63 0.78
C SER A 72 -9.66 -10.65 1.63
N MET A 73 -8.50 -10.28 2.18
CA MET A 73 -7.70 -11.18 3.02
C MET A 73 -8.30 -11.39 4.41
N GLY A 74 -9.21 -10.50 4.84
CA GLY A 74 -9.97 -10.62 6.07
C GLY A 74 -11.31 -11.32 5.88
N ARG A 75 -11.55 -11.92 4.72
CA ARG A 75 -12.82 -12.60 4.38
C ARG A 75 -12.55 -14.05 4.07
N LEU A 76 -13.26 -14.93 4.76
CA LEU A 76 -13.30 -16.35 4.40
C LEU A 76 -14.39 -16.54 3.35
N ALA A 77 -14.05 -17.19 2.24
CA ALA A 77 -15.02 -17.55 1.21
C ALA A 77 -16.16 -18.35 1.84
N SER A 78 -15.81 -19.34 2.66
CA SER A 78 -16.74 -20.16 3.41
C SER A 78 -16.17 -20.42 4.81
N PHE A 79 -16.94 -20.13 5.85
CA PHE A 79 -16.56 -20.35 7.25
C PHE A 79 -17.57 -21.27 7.93
N SER A 80 -17.05 -22.29 8.62
CA SER A 80 -17.85 -23.16 9.50
C SER A 80 -17.27 -23.02 10.91
N PRO A 81 -18.05 -22.52 11.89
CA PRO A 81 -17.60 -22.49 13.28
C PRO A 81 -17.24 -23.91 13.75
N PRO A 82 -16.27 -24.04 14.69
CA PRO A 82 -15.96 -25.33 15.27
C PRO A 82 -17.23 -25.99 15.85
N TYR A 83 -17.39 -27.29 15.60
CA TYR A 83 -18.53 -28.08 16.09
C TYR A 83 -19.92 -27.65 15.57
N SER A 84 -19.99 -26.77 14.57
CA SER A 84 -21.23 -26.37 13.90
C SER A 84 -21.36 -27.02 12.52
N ARG A 85 -22.60 -27.33 12.11
CA ARG A 85 -22.94 -27.75 10.72
C ARG A 85 -23.33 -26.56 9.84
N VAL A 86 -23.31 -25.34 10.37
CA VAL A 86 -23.69 -24.12 9.66
C VAL A 86 -22.48 -23.54 8.94
N ARG A 87 -22.70 -23.15 7.68
CA ARG A 87 -21.70 -22.56 6.80
C ARG A 87 -22.10 -21.13 6.46
N TYR A 88 -21.19 -20.19 6.70
CA TYR A 88 -21.33 -18.79 6.33
C TYR A 88 -20.49 -18.49 5.10
N GLU A 89 -21.05 -17.76 4.16
CA GLU A 89 -20.33 -17.29 2.97
C GLU A 89 -19.85 -15.84 3.18
N ASN A 90 -18.69 -15.49 2.62
CA ASN A 90 -18.09 -14.15 2.72
C ASN A 90 -17.92 -13.65 4.17
N TYR A 91 -17.48 -14.53 5.05
CA TYR A 91 -17.42 -14.26 6.47
C TYR A 91 -16.28 -13.30 6.82
N GLU A 92 -16.62 -12.13 7.37
CA GLU A 92 -15.65 -11.13 7.82
C GLU A 92 -15.05 -11.52 9.17
N ILE A 93 -13.75 -11.86 9.17
CA ILE A 93 -13.10 -12.51 10.30
C ILE A 93 -13.09 -11.62 11.54
N ILE A 94 -12.62 -10.38 11.42
CA ILE A 94 -12.33 -9.53 12.59
C ILE A 94 -13.60 -9.05 13.28
N VAL A 95 -14.55 -8.51 12.51
CA VAL A 95 -15.77 -7.92 13.05
C VAL A 95 -16.73 -8.97 13.64
N ASN A 96 -16.69 -10.21 13.14
CA ASN A 96 -17.57 -11.27 13.61
C ASN A 96 -16.93 -12.14 14.70
N LEU A 97 -15.64 -12.48 14.60
CA LEU A 97 -15.01 -13.36 15.60
C LEU A 97 -14.67 -12.66 16.91
N LEU A 98 -14.45 -11.35 16.94
CA LEU A 98 -14.19 -10.64 18.21
C LEU A 98 -15.35 -10.75 19.21
N PRO A 99 -16.62 -10.50 18.81
CA PRO A 99 -17.77 -10.79 19.67
C PRO A 99 -17.89 -12.26 20.06
N SER A 100 -17.67 -13.19 19.12
CA SER A 100 -17.73 -14.64 19.40
C SER A 100 -16.66 -15.07 20.42
N LEU A 101 -15.46 -14.50 20.32
CA LEU A 101 -14.36 -14.70 21.27
C LEU A 101 -14.72 -14.18 22.66
N ARG A 102 -15.37 -13.02 22.76
CA ARG A 102 -15.87 -12.54 24.07
C ARG A 102 -16.92 -13.47 24.64
N GLN A 103 -17.86 -13.94 23.81
CA GLN A 103 -18.91 -14.84 24.26
C GLN A 103 -18.35 -16.16 24.78
N SER A 104 -17.33 -16.72 24.13
CA SER A 104 -16.67 -17.95 24.62
C SER A 104 -16.04 -17.79 26.00
N PHE A 105 -15.51 -16.61 26.35
CA PHE A 105 -14.99 -16.38 27.71
C PHE A 105 -16.09 -16.23 28.78
N VAL A 106 -17.29 -15.79 28.39
CA VAL A 106 -18.44 -15.64 29.31
C VAL A 106 -19.09 -16.98 29.59
N ASP A 107 -19.22 -17.83 28.57
CA ASP A 107 -19.80 -19.16 28.68
C ASP A 107 -18.79 -20.11 29.35
N ARG A 108 -18.73 -20.15 30.69
CA ARG A 108 -17.75 -20.93 31.49
C ARG A 108 -17.97 -22.45 31.50
N ILE A 109 -18.24 -23.05 30.35
CA ILE A 109 -18.33 -24.51 30.16
C ILE A 109 -16.99 -24.99 29.59
N SER A 110 -16.47 -26.15 29.99
CA SER A 110 -15.14 -26.67 29.57
C SER A 110 -14.88 -26.79 28.05
N VAL A 111 -15.91 -26.64 27.20
CA VAL A 111 -15.79 -26.54 25.73
C VAL A 111 -15.40 -25.12 25.27
N SER A 112 -15.53 -24.12 26.15
CA SER A 112 -15.37 -22.72 25.80
C SER A 112 -13.92 -22.26 25.76
N ASP A 113 -13.03 -22.88 26.55
CA ASP A 113 -11.60 -22.61 26.50
C ASP A 113 -11.02 -22.99 25.12
N THR A 114 -11.36 -24.18 24.59
CA THR A 114 -10.92 -24.62 23.26
C THR A 114 -11.54 -23.80 22.12
N LEU A 115 -12.76 -23.30 22.29
CA LEU A 115 -13.38 -22.38 21.34
C LEU A 115 -12.70 -21.00 21.34
N SER A 116 -12.37 -20.48 22.53
CA SER A 116 -11.69 -19.20 22.67
C SER A 116 -10.30 -19.21 22.03
N ASP A 117 -9.56 -20.30 22.23
CA ASP A 117 -8.27 -20.52 21.58
C ASP A 117 -8.41 -20.61 20.06
N SER A 118 -9.43 -21.33 19.56
CA SER A 118 -9.68 -21.45 18.13
C SER A 118 -10.03 -20.11 17.47
N TYR A 119 -10.88 -19.30 18.11
CA TYR A 119 -11.23 -17.98 17.61
C TYR A 119 -10.04 -17.01 17.67
N ALA A 120 -9.30 -17.00 18.78
CA ALA A 120 -8.11 -16.18 18.93
C ALA A 120 -7.04 -16.55 17.89
N ALA A 121 -6.78 -17.84 17.69
CA ALA A 121 -5.86 -18.33 16.66
C ALA A 121 -6.31 -17.92 15.26
N THR A 122 -7.59 -18.08 14.94
CA THR A 122 -8.13 -17.71 13.61
C THR A 122 -7.95 -16.22 13.32
N ILE A 123 -8.23 -15.35 14.30
CA ILE A 123 -8.00 -13.90 14.18
C ILE A 123 -6.51 -13.63 13.99
N HIS A 124 -5.67 -14.17 14.87
CA HIS A 124 -4.22 -13.94 14.87
C HIS A 124 -3.57 -14.40 13.56
N GLU A 125 -3.80 -15.63 13.12
CA GLU A 125 -3.24 -16.17 11.88
C GLU A 125 -3.68 -15.38 10.65
N SER A 126 -4.91 -14.88 10.64
CA SER A 126 -5.42 -14.07 9.53
C SER A 126 -4.71 -12.72 9.45
N ILE A 127 -4.45 -12.08 10.59
CA ILE A 127 -3.65 -10.86 10.65
C ILE A 127 -2.18 -11.15 10.30
N LEU A 128 -1.62 -12.27 10.76
CA LEU A 128 -0.24 -12.65 10.45
C LEU A 128 -0.03 -12.89 8.95
N ARG A 129 -0.96 -13.59 8.28
CA ARG A 129 -0.96 -13.73 6.82
C ARG A 129 -1.05 -12.38 6.12
N TYR A 130 -1.87 -11.47 6.64
CA TYR A 130 -1.97 -10.12 6.12
C TYR A 130 -0.65 -9.34 6.24
N ILE A 131 0.04 -9.44 7.38
CA ILE A 131 1.37 -8.84 7.60
C ILE A 131 2.37 -9.41 6.59
N GLY A 132 2.42 -10.73 6.39
CA GLY A 132 3.31 -11.34 5.39
C GLY A 132 3.12 -10.76 3.99
N ILE A 133 1.86 -10.57 3.55
CA ILE A 133 1.57 -9.92 2.27
C ILE A 133 2.05 -8.45 2.26
N LEU A 134 1.93 -7.72 3.37
CA LEU A 134 2.44 -6.35 3.46
C LEU A 134 3.96 -6.31 3.36
N ASP A 135 4.66 -7.28 3.94
CA ASP A 135 6.11 -7.39 3.88
C ASP A 135 6.59 -7.70 2.46
N ASP A 136 5.96 -8.66 1.75
CA ASP A 136 6.24 -8.94 0.33
C ASP A 136 6.05 -7.69 -0.54
N ASN A 137 4.99 -6.93 -0.28
CA ASN A 137 4.74 -5.67 -0.98
C ASN A 137 5.78 -4.60 -0.65
N SER A 138 6.23 -4.53 0.61
CA SER A 138 7.28 -3.61 1.05
C SER A 138 8.60 -3.92 0.37
N GLU A 139 8.97 -5.21 0.29
CA GLU A 139 10.17 -5.70 -0.38
C GLU A 139 10.13 -5.36 -1.87
N SER A 140 9.03 -5.69 -2.57
CA SER A 140 8.84 -5.35 -3.98
C SER A 140 8.95 -3.85 -4.28
N ILE A 141 8.50 -2.98 -3.36
CA ILE A 141 8.65 -1.52 -3.51
C ILE A 141 10.08 -1.08 -3.19
N SER A 142 10.73 -1.71 -2.21
CA SER A 142 12.11 -1.41 -1.84
C SER A 142 13.09 -1.69 -2.99
N GLU A 143 12.88 -2.78 -3.73
CA GLU A 143 13.63 -3.06 -4.96
C GLU A 143 13.42 -1.97 -6.01
N LYS A 144 12.17 -1.53 -6.21
CA LYS A 144 11.81 -0.47 -7.17
C LYS A 144 12.45 0.87 -6.82
N ILE A 145 12.61 1.16 -5.53
CA ILE A 145 13.26 2.38 -5.04
C ILE A 145 14.73 2.41 -5.43
N ARG A 146 15.42 1.28 -5.62
CA ARG A 146 16.85 1.30 -6.00
C ARG A 146 17.08 1.62 -7.48
N ASN A 147 16.05 1.54 -8.32
CA ASN A 147 16.19 1.70 -9.76
C ASN A 147 15.71 3.10 -10.24
N PRO A 148 16.62 3.98 -10.69
CA PRO A 148 16.27 5.33 -11.14
C PRO A 148 15.38 5.35 -12.39
N PHE A 149 15.47 4.35 -13.27
CA PHE A 149 14.55 4.25 -14.43
C PHE A 149 13.11 3.99 -13.98
N ILE A 150 12.93 3.28 -12.87
CA ILE A 150 11.60 3.08 -12.28
C ILE A 150 11.07 4.38 -11.69
N TRP A 151 11.93 5.26 -11.16
CA TRP A 151 11.50 6.58 -10.69
C TRP A 151 10.97 7.40 -11.86
N PHE A 152 11.70 7.45 -12.96
CA PHE A 152 11.29 8.20 -14.14
C PHE A 152 9.96 7.70 -14.71
N THR A 153 9.84 6.39 -14.96
CA THR A 153 8.60 5.79 -15.49
C THR A 153 7.42 5.97 -14.53
N THR A 154 7.65 5.88 -13.21
CA THR A 154 6.63 6.18 -12.20
C THR A 154 6.21 7.65 -12.23
N GLY A 155 7.18 8.57 -12.37
CA GLY A 155 6.94 10.00 -12.49
C GLY A 155 6.11 10.35 -13.73
N VAL A 156 6.50 9.84 -14.90
CA VAL A 156 5.74 9.99 -16.15
C VAL A 156 4.34 9.40 -16.01
N SER A 157 4.20 8.21 -15.43
CA SER A 157 2.90 7.59 -15.19
C SER A 157 1.96 8.49 -14.38
N ILE A 158 2.47 9.16 -13.34
CA ILE A 158 1.67 10.09 -12.53
C ILE A 158 1.16 11.26 -13.38
N LEU A 159 1.98 11.80 -14.27
CA LEU A 159 1.57 12.88 -15.19
C LEU A 159 0.45 12.44 -16.13
N PHE A 160 0.50 11.20 -16.65
CA PHE A 160 -0.57 10.64 -17.48
C PHE A 160 -1.86 10.36 -16.70
N ILE A 161 -1.75 10.00 -15.41
CA ILE A 161 -2.90 9.66 -14.56
C ILE A 161 -3.59 10.93 -14.02
N LEU A 162 -2.85 12.02 -13.83
CA LEU A 162 -3.35 13.26 -13.22
C LEU A 162 -4.67 13.78 -13.81
N PRO A 163 -4.85 13.88 -15.15
CA PRO A 163 -6.12 14.32 -15.73
C PRO A 163 -7.30 13.42 -15.34
N VAL A 164 -7.09 12.11 -15.36
CA VAL A 164 -8.11 11.12 -15.00
C VAL A 164 -8.40 11.18 -13.49
N GLN A 165 -7.38 11.41 -12.66
CA GLN A 165 -7.55 11.64 -11.22
C GLN A 165 -8.40 12.88 -10.93
N ILE A 166 -8.14 13.99 -11.63
CA ILE A 166 -8.91 15.22 -11.49
C ILE A 166 -10.39 14.97 -11.83
N LEU A 167 -10.69 14.27 -12.92
CA LEU A 167 -12.06 13.86 -13.26
C LEU A 167 -12.70 13.01 -12.15
N SER A 168 -11.92 12.14 -11.52
CA SER A 168 -12.41 11.34 -10.39
C SER A 168 -12.70 12.17 -9.15
N TRP A 169 -11.88 13.20 -8.88
CA TRP A 169 -12.11 14.13 -7.76
C TRP A 169 -13.38 14.95 -7.93
N PHE A 170 -13.67 15.36 -9.17
CA PHE A 170 -14.93 16.03 -9.50
C PHE A 170 -16.15 15.08 -9.51
N GLY A 171 -15.96 13.79 -9.25
CA GLY A 171 -17.03 12.81 -9.24
C GLY A 171 -17.57 12.47 -10.64
N ILE A 172 -16.92 12.95 -11.71
CA ILE A 172 -17.31 12.67 -13.10
C ILE A 172 -17.09 11.19 -13.41
N ILE A 173 -16.02 10.60 -12.86
CA ILE A 173 -15.73 9.17 -12.97
C ILE A 173 -15.59 8.51 -11.60
N GLY A 174 -16.11 7.28 -11.50
CA GLY A 174 -15.95 6.47 -10.28
C GLY A 174 -14.52 5.97 -10.08
N LYS A 175 -14.13 5.74 -8.83
CA LYS A 175 -12.81 5.19 -8.47
C LYS A 175 -12.51 3.85 -9.15
N SER A 176 -13.54 3.03 -9.39
CA SER A 176 -13.41 1.75 -10.08
C SER A 176 -12.93 1.91 -11.53
N VAL A 177 -13.39 2.96 -12.24
CA VAL A 177 -12.96 3.26 -13.61
C VAL A 177 -11.48 3.67 -13.63
N LEU A 178 -11.06 4.50 -12.66
CA LEU A 178 -9.66 4.88 -12.50
C LEU A 178 -8.76 3.65 -12.26
N ILE A 179 -9.19 2.72 -11.40
CA ILE A 179 -8.46 1.48 -11.12
C ILE A 179 -8.38 0.61 -12.37
N PHE A 180 -9.48 0.45 -13.10
CA PHE A 180 -9.52 -0.31 -14.35
C PHE A 180 -8.55 0.25 -15.41
N LEU A 181 -8.57 1.58 -15.62
CA LEU A 181 -7.66 2.25 -16.57
C LEU A 181 -6.19 2.04 -16.19
N THR A 182 -5.85 2.34 -14.94
CA THR A 182 -4.46 2.31 -14.46
C THR A 182 -3.88 0.89 -14.34
N SER A 183 -4.73 -0.12 -14.14
CA SER A 183 -4.31 -1.52 -14.07
C SER A 183 -4.17 -2.18 -15.44
N SER A 184 -4.73 -1.59 -16.50
CA SER A 184 -4.69 -2.17 -17.85
C SER A 184 -3.27 -2.26 -18.41
N TYR A 185 -3.01 -3.33 -19.18
CA TYR A 185 -1.73 -3.54 -19.85
C TYR A 185 -1.49 -2.47 -20.94
N ILE A 186 -2.54 -2.10 -21.67
CA ILE A 186 -2.50 -1.07 -22.71
C ILE A 186 -2.04 0.27 -22.13
N PHE A 187 -2.59 0.67 -20.99
CA PHE A 187 -2.16 1.90 -20.32
C PHE A 187 -0.67 1.86 -19.95
N ARG A 188 -0.19 0.74 -19.38
CA ARG A 188 1.23 0.56 -19.04
C ARG A 188 2.14 0.62 -20.28
N LEU A 189 1.71 0.05 -21.40
CA LEU A 189 2.47 0.14 -22.66
C LEU A 189 2.56 1.58 -23.17
N ILE A 190 1.45 2.32 -23.21
CA ILE A 190 1.43 3.71 -23.68
C ILE A 190 2.34 4.57 -22.82
N VAL A 191 2.27 4.42 -21.49
CA VAL A 191 3.14 5.13 -20.56
C VAL A 191 4.61 4.74 -20.77
N GLY A 192 4.90 3.45 -20.97
CA GLY A 192 6.26 2.96 -21.22
C GLY A 192 6.87 3.53 -22.49
N ILE A 193 6.15 3.48 -23.61
CA ILE A 193 6.57 4.04 -24.90
C ILE A 193 6.76 5.56 -24.79
N SER A 194 5.80 6.26 -24.17
CA SER A 194 5.88 7.71 -23.98
C SER A 194 7.07 8.10 -23.10
N SER A 195 7.37 7.29 -22.06
CA SER A 195 8.55 7.49 -21.21
C SER A 195 9.83 7.32 -22.03
N LEU A 196 9.95 6.28 -22.84
CA LEU A 196 11.11 6.05 -23.71
C LEU A 196 11.32 7.21 -24.68
N ILE A 197 10.27 7.62 -25.40
CA ILE A 197 10.34 8.73 -26.36
C ILE A 197 10.72 10.02 -25.63
N GLY A 198 10.08 10.32 -24.50
CA GLY A 198 10.38 11.51 -23.70
C GLY A 198 11.82 11.53 -23.17
N PHE A 199 12.33 10.37 -22.76
CA PHE A 199 13.70 10.22 -22.29
C PHE A 199 14.71 10.44 -23.41
N PHE A 200 14.54 9.77 -24.57
CA PHE A 200 15.42 9.96 -25.72
C PHE A 200 15.34 11.39 -26.28
N SER A 201 14.15 11.98 -26.32
CA SER A 201 13.97 13.38 -26.72
C SER A 201 14.75 14.32 -25.80
N ALA A 202 14.69 14.11 -24.48
CA ALA A 202 15.48 14.88 -23.52
C ALA A 202 16.99 14.69 -23.70
N ILE A 203 17.45 13.45 -23.96
CA ILE A 203 18.87 13.18 -24.26
C ILE A 203 19.31 13.87 -25.54
N VAL A 204 18.56 13.73 -26.64
CA VAL A 204 18.91 14.37 -27.92
C VAL A 204 18.96 15.89 -27.75
N GLY A 205 18.01 16.48 -27.03
CA GLY A 205 18.02 17.91 -26.71
C GLY A 205 19.23 18.35 -25.86
N LEU A 206 19.72 17.47 -24.98
CA LEU A 206 20.95 17.71 -24.21
C LEU A 206 22.21 17.58 -25.07
N VAL A 207 22.31 16.52 -25.87
CA VAL A 207 23.49 16.20 -26.70
C VAL A 207 23.67 17.22 -27.82
N THR A 208 22.61 17.54 -28.56
CA THR A 208 22.64 18.60 -29.58
C THR A 208 22.98 19.98 -28.99
N GLY A 209 22.82 20.14 -27.68
CA GLY A 209 23.19 21.35 -26.97
C GLY A 209 24.59 21.39 -26.35
N TRP A 210 25.36 20.30 -26.42
CA TRP A 210 26.60 20.13 -25.68
C TRP A 210 27.66 21.21 -25.98
N ASP A 211 27.82 21.59 -27.25
CA ASP A 211 28.81 22.59 -27.66
C ASP A 211 28.53 23.97 -27.06
N GLN A 212 27.25 24.36 -26.99
CA GLN A 212 26.82 25.61 -26.37
C GLN A 212 26.93 25.56 -24.83
N PHE A 213 26.85 24.38 -24.20
CA PHE A 213 27.09 24.22 -22.77
C PHE A 213 28.59 24.37 -22.43
N MET A 214 29.47 23.73 -23.20
CA MET A 214 30.92 23.88 -23.03
C MET A 214 31.38 25.33 -23.28
N ALA A 215 30.75 26.03 -24.22
CA ALA A 215 31.00 27.45 -24.45
C ALA A 215 30.62 28.32 -23.23
N LEU A 216 29.54 28.00 -22.52
CA LEU A 216 29.12 28.70 -21.30
C LEU A 216 29.94 28.30 -20.06
N MET A 217 30.41 27.06 -19.99
CA MET A 217 31.21 26.56 -18.87
C MET A 217 32.68 27.02 -18.93
N LYS A 218 33.25 27.21 -20.12
CA LYS A 218 34.63 27.69 -20.32
C LYS A 218 35.00 28.92 -19.47
N PRO A 219 34.24 30.03 -19.48
CA PRO A 219 34.59 31.22 -18.70
C PRO A 219 34.39 31.06 -17.17
N ILE A 220 33.59 30.09 -16.73
CA ILE A 220 33.38 29.80 -15.31
C ILE A 220 34.49 28.91 -14.78
N VAL A 221 34.86 27.88 -15.52
CA VAL A 221 35.96 26.97 -15.17
C VAL A 221 37.31 27.70 -15.22
N SER A 222 37.51 28.61 -16.18
CA SER A 222 38.72 29.43 -16.27
C SER A 222 38.84 30.51 -15.19
N LYS A 223 37.81 30.70 -14.35
CA LYS A 223 37.85 31.57 -13.16
C LYS A 223 38.08 30.79 -11.87
N ILE A 224 37.98 29.46 -11.92
CA ILE A 224 38.10 28.56 -10.77
C ILE A 224 39.48 27.86 -10.77
N ILE A 225 40.16 27.82 -11.92
CA ILE A 225 41.58 27.46 -12.08
C ILE A 225 42.38 28.76 -12.21
#